data_AF-A0A3N5M692-F1
#
_entry.id   AF-A0A3N5M692-F1
#
_cell.length_a   1.000
_cell.length_b   1.000
_cell.length_c   1.000
_cell.angle_alpha   90.00
_cell.angle_beta   90.00
_cell.angle_gamma   90.00
#
_symmetry.space_group_name_H-M   'P 1'
#
loop_
_entity.id
_entity.type
_entity.pdbx_description
1 polymer ?
#
loop_
_entity_poly.entity_id
_entity_poly.type
_entity_poly.pdbx_seq_one_letter_code
_entity_poly.pdbx_strand_id
1 'polypeptide(L)'
;MTGCGRSLALATLLTFALGTAAQAEPRISWRVENGFRFFLDPVDTEVHRATWEHLSEAERRHPVLAAERLLASRHPDGWSATMFGKTCWNAKQNKYSCRDRADYLVPKSHMILASMDGLDDAQVVDCTWLTSPRRGGRGDAVTLTC
;
A
#
# COMPACT_ATOMS: atom_id res chain seq x y z
N MET A 1 53.06 40.95 -41.54
CA MET A 1 52.61 41.41 -40.20
C MET A 1 51.66 42.58 -40.47
N THR A 2 50.44 42.75 -39.93
CA THR A 2 49.53 41.96 -39.06
C THR A 2 48.21 42.74 -39.02
N GLY A 3 46.99 42.19 -38.97
CA GLY A 3 46.51 40.80 -39.03
C GLY A 3 44.96 40.79 -39.09
N CYS A 4 44.32 39.75 -39.64
CA CYS A 4 42.87 39.76 -39.91
C CYS A 4 42.05 39.21 -38.73
N GLY A 5 41.39 40.09 -37.96
CA GLY A 5 40.56 39.71 -36.81
C GLY A 5 39.19 39.15 -37.20
N ARG A 6 39.09 37.82 -37.33
CA ARG A 6 37.80 37.12 -37.50
C ARG A 6 37.11 36.92 -36.15
N SER A 7 36.14 37.77 -35.81
CA SER A 7 35.24 37.53 -34.68
C SER A 7 34.27 36.38 -34.98
N LEU A 8 34.54 35.19 -34.46
CA LEU A 8 33.63 34.05 -34.46
C LEU A 8 32.58 34.24 -33.36
N ALA A 9 31.38 34.70 -33.72
CA ALA A 9 30.23 34.66 -32.84
C ALA A 9 29.69 33.21 -32.78
N LEU A 10 29.98 32.50 -31.68
CA LEU A 10 29.32 31.22 -31.41
C LEU A 10 27.85 31.47 -31.05
N ALA A 11 26.93 31.05 -31.92
CA ALA A 11 25.51 31.00 -31.62
C ALA A 11 25.21 29.75 -30.76
N THR A 12 25.06 29.95 -29.45
CA THR A 12 24.64 28.87 -28.54
C THR A 12 23.14 28.63 -28.72
N LEU A 13 22.78 27.62 -29.53
CA LEU A 13 21.41 27.14 -29.64
C LEU A 13 20.98 26.50 -28.30
N LEU A 14 20.24 27.27 -27.51
CA LEU A 14 19.61 26.77 -26.28
C LEU A 14 18.39 25.93 -26.65
N THR A 15 18.62 24.64 -26.92
CA THR A 15 17.55 23.69 -27.22
C THR A 15 16.72 23.45 -25.95
N PHE A 16 15.64 24.21 -25.78
CA PHE A 16 14.63 23.93 -24.77
C PHE A 16 13.91 22.64 -25.11
N ALA A 17 14.48 21.52 -24.66
CA ALA A 17 13.77 20.26 -24.55
C ALA A 17 12.70 20.43 -23.46
N LEU A 18 11.51 20.88 -23.87
CA LEU A 18 10.27 20.71 -23.10
C LEU A 18 10.00 19.20 -23.03
N GLY A 19 10.64 18.54 -22.06
CA GLY A 19 10.31 17.18 -21.69
C GLY A 19 8.89 17.17 -21.17
N THR A 20 7.93 16.80 -22.03
CA THR A 20 6.60 16.38 -21.58
C THR A 20 6.82 15.20 -20.65
N ALA A 21 6.68 15.43 -19.34
CA ALA A 21 6.62 14.35 -18.37
C ALA A 21 5.48 13.42 -18.81
N ALA A 22 5.81 12.17 -19.15
CA ALA A 22 4.79 11.19 -19.44
C ALA A 22 4.01 10.95 -18.15
N GLN A 23 2.75 11.41 -18.09
CA GLN A 23 1.88 11.10 -16.98
C GLN A 23 1.81 9.58 -16.83
N ALA A 24 1.90 9.11 -15.59
CA ALA A 24 1.80 7.68 -15.31
C ALA A 24 0.42 7.19 -15.74
N GLU A 25 0.35 6.07 -16.47
CA GLU A 25 -0.93 5.51 -16.88
C GLU A 25 -1.76 5.12 -15.62
N PRO A 26 -3.01 5.59 -15.49
CA PRO A 26 -3.85 5.29 -14.34
C PRO A 26 -4.01 3.78 -14.14
N ARG A 27 -3.63 3.29 -12.95
CA ARG A 27 -3.72 1.87 -12.59
C ARG A 27 -4.56 1.68 -11.35
N ILE A 28 -5.45 0.67 -11.39
CA ILE A 28 -6.20 0.24 -10.22
C ILE A 28 -5.32 -0.68 -9.38
N SER A 29 -4.93 -0.20 -8.21
CA SER A 29 -4.31 -1.00 -7.15
C SER A 29 -5.42 -1.50 -6.21
N TRP A 30 -5.42 -2.78 -5.83
CA TRP A 30 -6.43 -3.32 -4.91
C TRP A 30 -5.87 -4.46 -4.04
N ARG A 31 -6.48 -4.64 -2.87
CA ARG A 31 -6.15 -5.73 -1.93
C ARG A 31 -7.34 -6.08 -1.05
N VAL A 32 -7.33 -7.29 -0.48
CA VAL A 32 -8.26 -7.69 0.58
C VAL A 32 -7.85 -7.03 1.90
N GLU A 33 -8.80 -6.39 2.57
CA GLU A 33 -8.58 -5.88 3.93
C GLU A 33 -8.41 -7.05 4.91
N ASN A 34 -7.39 -6.97 5.77
CA ASN A 34 -7.08 -7.97 6.78
C ASN A 34 -7.07 -9.42 6.24
N GLY A 35 -6.38 -9.63 5.11
CA GLY A 35 -6.34 -10.92 4.41
C GLY A 35 -5.77 -12.09 5.24
N PHE A 36 -4.97 -11.81 6.27
CA PHE A 36 -4.51 -12.80 7.25
C PHE A 36 -5.16 -12.52 8.61
N ARG A 37 -6.21 -13.29 8.93
CA ARG A 37 -7.15 -13.02 10.04
C ARG A 37 -6.65 -13.50 11.40
N PHE A 38 -5.53 -12.93 11.84
CA PHE A 38 -4.98 -13.13 13.18
C PHE A 38 -5.47 -12.07 14.18
N PHE A 39 -5.26 -10.80 13.84
CA PHE A 39 -5.74 -9.65 14.61
C PHE A 39 -7.18 -9.31 14.23
N LEU A 40 -8.02 -8.97 15.21
CA LEU A 40 -9.42 -8.57 15.08
C LEU A 40 -9.59 -7.15 14.50
N ASP A 41 -8.52 -6.37 14.56
CA ASP A 41 -8.38 -5.02 14.05
C ASP A 41 -7.45 -5.08 12.81
N PRO A 42 -7.91 -4.66 11.62
CA PRO A 42 -7.07 -4.63 10.42
C PRO A 42 -5.76 -3.86 10.61
N VAL A 43 -5.75 -2.79 11.41
CA VAL A 43 -4.58 -1.89 11.59
C VAL A 43 -3.37 -2.65 12.14
N ASP A 44 -3.57 -3.60 13.04
CA ASP A 44 -2.49 -4.41 13.62
C ASP A 44 -1.83 -5.32 12.55
N THR A 45 -2.62 -5.81 11.58
CA THR A 45 -2.12 -6.55 10.41
C THR A 45 -1.36 -5.61 9.44
N GLU A 46 -1.80 -4.36 9.29
CA GLU A 46 -1.10 -3.36 8.47
C GLU A 46 0.28 -3.00 9.07
N VAL A 47 0.39 -2.85 10.39
CA VAL A 47 1.68 -2.60 11.07
C VAL A 47 2.70 -3.71 10.75
N HIS A 48 2.27 -4.97 10.74
CA HIS A 48 3.13 -6.09 10.38
C HIS A 48 3.50 -6.10 8.90
N ARG A 49 2.56 -5.77 7.98
CA ARG A 49 2.88 -5.72 6.55
C ARG A 49 3.83 -4.59 6.21
N ALA A 50 3.59 -3.39 6.74
CA ALA A 50 4.51 -2.26 6.57
C ALA A 50 5.91 -2.62 7.10
N THR A 51 5.99 -3.32 8.24
CA THR A 51 7.27 -3.84 8.77
C THR A 51 7.96 -4.78 7.78
N TRP A 52 7.25 -5.75 7.21
CA TRP A 52 7.80 -6.66 6.19
C TRP A 52 8.28 -5.93 4.92
N GLU A 53 7.51 -4.95 4.45
CA GLU A 53 7.82 -4.16 3.25
C GLU A 53 9.12 -3.36 3.43
N HIS A 54 9.39 -2.84 4.64
CA HIS A 54 10.63 -2.15 4.99
C HIS A 54 11.86 -3.07 5.13
N LEU A 55 11.71 -4.40 5.24
CA LEU A 55 12.86 -5.30 5.34
C LEU A 55 13.62 -5.37 4.01
N SER A 56 14.95 -5.25 4.08
CA SER A 56 15.84 -5.52 2.96
C SER A 56 15.84 -7.00 2.56
N GLU A 57 16.33 -7.33 1.35
CA GLU A 57 16.45 -8.72 0.90
C GLU A 57 17.28 -9.59 1.84
N ALA A 58 18.32 -9.02 2.45
CA ALA A 58 19.17 -9.72 3.41
C ALA A 58 18.42 -10.06 4.71
N GLU A 59 17.58 -9.15 5.19
CA GLU A 59 16.74 -9.32 6.38
C GLU A 59 15.57 -10.26 6.14
N ARG A 60 14.99 -10.27 4.93
CA ARG A 60 13.93 -11.21 4.52
C ARG A 60 14.37 -12.68 4.55
N ARG A 61 15.69 -12.98 4.64
CA ARG A 61 16.22 -14.32 4.92
C ARG A 61 16.08 -14.76 6.38
N HIS A 62 15.94 -13.81 7.31
CA HIS A 62 15.71 -14.05 8.74
C HIS A 62 14.52 -13.20 9.25
N PRO A 63 13.34 -13.30 8.61
CA PRO A 63 12.36 -12.23 8.60
C PRO A 63 11.70 -11.99 9.96
N VAL A 64 11.47 -13.06 10.75
CA VAL A 64 10.89 -12.95 12.09
C VAL A 64 11.79 -12.10 12.99
N LEU A 65 13.07 -12.45 13.11
CA LEU A 65 14.01 -11.71 13.95
C LEU A 65 14.26 -10.28 13.47
N ALA A 66 14.22 -10.04 12.15
CA ALA A 66 14.35 -8.70 11.59
C ALA A 66 13.10 -7.84 11.87
N ALA A 67 11.90 -8.39 11.64
CA ALA A 67 10.64 -7.73 11.94
C ALA A 67 10.48 -7.41 13.43
N GLU A 68 10.80 -8.37 14.33
CA GLU A 68 10.78 -8.17 15.79
C GLU A 68 11.69 -7.00 16.21
N ARG A 69 12.91 -6.90 15.67
CA ARG A 69 13.83 -5.79 15.94
C ARG A 69 13.29 -4.45 15.44
N LEU A 70 12.75 -4.41 14.22
CA LEU A 70 12.20 -3.20 13.62
C LEU A 70 10.87 -2.77 14.28
N LEU A 71 10.11 -3.70 14.83
CA LEU A 71 8.93 -3.42 15.66
C LEU A 71 9.35 -2.89 17.04
N ALA A 72 10.27 -3.57 17.73
CA ALA A 72 10.78 -3.13 19.03
C ALA A 72 11.41 -1.73 18.98
N SER A 73 12.10 -1.36 17.90
CA SER A 73 12.68 -0.01 17.75
C SER A 73 11.64 1.13 17.67
N ARG A 74 10.39 0.82 17.30
CA ARG A 74 9.26 1.77 17.22
C ARG A 74 8.31 1.68 18.42
N HIS A 75 8.44 0.66 19.25
CA HIS A 75 7.55 0.35 20.36
C HIS A 75 8.36 -0.01 21.62
N PRO A 76 8.76 0.97 22.46
CA PRO A 76 9.66 0.74 23.59
C PRO A 76 9.08 -0.21 24.65
N ASP A 77 7.76 -0.23 24.83
CA ASP A 77 7.05 -1.16 25.72
C ASP A 77 6.78 -2.54 25.08
N GLY A 78 7.31 -2.78 23.88
CA GLY A 78 7.04 -3.95 23.05
C GLY A 78 5.84 -3.75 22.13
N TRP A 79 5.97 -4.15 20.86
CA TRP A 79 4.91 -3.98 19.86
C TRP A 79 3.62 -4.73 20.19
N SER A 80 3.72 -5.86 20.90
CA SER A 80 2.58 -6.67 21.28
C SER A 80 1.71 -6.01 22.36
N ALA A 81 2.22 -5.00 23.09
CA ALA A 81 1.46 -4.28 24.11
C ALA A 81 0.23 -3.55 23.54
N THR A 82 0.31 -3.05 22.30
CA THR A 82 -0.80 -2.37 21.62
C THR A 82 -1.80 -3.32 20.95
N MET A 83 -1.43 -4.60 20.80
CA MET A 83 -2.18 -5.63 20.05
C MET A 83 -2.69 -6.78 20.93
N PHE A 84 -2.23 -6.85 22.19
CA PHE A 84 -2.64 -7.86 23.15
C PHE A 84 -4.16 -7.80 23.39
N GLY A 85 -4.80 -8.97 23.46
CA GLY A 85 -6.27 -9.08 23.58
C GLY A 85 -7.05 -8.80 22.29
N LYS A 86 -6.44 -8.23 21.24
CA LYS A 86 -7.09 -8.01 19.93
C LYS A 86 -7.00 -9.22 18.99
N THR A 87 -6.97 -10.45 19.50
CA THR A 87 -6.93 -11.68 18.68
C THR A 87 -8.04 -12.64 19.09
N CYS A 88 -8.37 -13.60 18.22
CA CYS A 88 -9.31 -14.68 18.59
C CYS A 88 -8.67 -15.80 19.43
N TRP A 89 -7.51 -15.57 20.06
CA TRP A 89 -6.81 -16.59 20.82
C TRP A 89 -7.47 -16.84 22.19
N ASN A 90 -7.96 -18.05 22.39
CA ASN A 90 -8.53 -18.48 23.66
C ASN A 90 -7.47 -19.20 24.49
N ALA A 91 -6.77 -18.45 25.33
CA ALA A 91 -5.73 -18.97 26.21
C ALA A 91 -6.20 -20.12 27.14
N LYS A 92 -7.46 -20.09 27.60
CA LYS A 92 -8.01 -21.16 28.47
C LYS A 92 -8.20 -22.50 27.74
N GLN A 93 -8.33 -22.47 26.42
CA GLN A 93 -8.56 -23.66 25.58
C GLN A 93 -7.44 -23.91 24.56
N ASN A 94 -6.34 -23.13 24.64
CA ASN A 94 -5.17 -23.19 23.76
C ASN A 94 -5.53 -23.27 22.25
N LYS A 95 -6.52 -22.49 21.80
CA LYS A 95 -7.05 -22.54 20.43
C LYS A 95 -7.56 -21.20 19.93
N TYR A 96 -7.64 -21.03 18.62
CA TYR A 96 -8.38 -19.91 18.02
C TYR A 96 -9.89 -20.17 18.08
N SER A 97 -10.65 -19.25 18.69
CA SER A 97 -12.11 -19.30 18.72
C SER A 97 -12.70 -17.89 18.91
N CYS A 98 -13.20 -17.30 17.83
CA CYS A 98 -13.87 -15.99 17.84
C CYS A 98 -15.32 -16.12 18.33
N ARG A 99 -15.55 -16.21 19.65
CA ARG A 99 -16.91 -16.43 20.20
C ARG A 99 -17.91 -15.34 19.78
N ASP A 100 -17.44 -14.10 19.74
CA ASP A 100 -18.28 -12.92 19.48
C ASP A 100 -18.35 -12.54 17.98
N ARG A 101 -17.60 -13.24 17.12
CA ARG A 101 -17.56 -13.05 15.66
C ARG A 101 -17.40 -14.41 14.96
N ALA A 102 -18.47 -15.21 14.95
CA ALA A 102 -18.41 -16.62 14.54
C ALA A 102 -17.97 -16.84 13.07
N ASP A 103 -18.26 -15.89 12.19
CA ASP A 103 -17.85 -15.87 10.78
C ASP A 103 -16.47 -15.22 10.55
N TYR A 104 -15.76 -14.80 11.61
CA TYR A 104 -14.50 -14.09 11.44
C TYR A 104 -13.42 -14.95 10.77
N LEU A 105 -13.27 -16.22 11.19
CA LEU A 105 -12.29 -17.15 10.61
C LEU A 105 -12.72 -17.72 9.25
N VAL A 106 -14.03 -17.74 8.97
CA VAL A 106 -14.61 -18.27 7.73
C VAL A 106 -15.67 -17.28 7.22
N PRO A 107 -15.24 -16.14 6.66
CA PRO A 107 -16.14 -15.06 6.27
C PRO A 107 -16.95 -15.42 5.03
N LYS A 108 -18.18 -14.90 4.95
CA LYS A 108 -19.03 -15.02 3.75
C LYS A 108 -18.68 -14.00 2.66
N SER A 109 -18.02 -12.90 3.03
CA SER A 109 -17.59 -11.82 2.15
C SER A 109 -16.29 -11.19 2.68
N HIS A 110 -15.55 -10.55 1.79
CA HIS A 110 -14.33 -9.82 2.12
C HIS A 110 -14.50 -8.35 1.76
N MET A 111 -14.03 -7.46 2.63
CA MET A 111 -13.82 -6.07 2.25
C MET A 111 -12.55 -5.98 1.40
N ILE A 112 -12.59 -5.15 0.37
CA ILE A 112 -11.40 -4.79 -0.41
C ILE A 112 -11.10 -3.31 -0.21
N LEU A 113 -9.83 -2.98 -0.24
CA LEU A 113 -9.34 -1.63 -0.38
C LEU A 113 -8.87 -1.48 -1.82
N ALA A 114 -9.45 -0.53 -2.55
CA ALA A 114 -9.10 -0.21 -3.93
C ALA A 114 -8.68 1.27 -3.99
N SER A 115 -7.67 1.54 -4.79
CA SER A 115 -7.05 2.85 -4.98
C SER A 115 -6.63 3.01 -6.44
N MET A 116 -6.49 4.25 -6.89
CA MET A 116 -6.04 4.56 -8.25
C MET A 116 -4.69 5.26 -8.17
N ASP A 117 -3.64 4.62 -8.66
CA ASP A 117 -2.32 5.23 -8.74
C ASP A 117 -2.15 5.88 -10.12
N GLY A 118 -1.41 6.99 -10.20
CA GLY A 118 -1.09 7.66 -11.47
C GLY A 118 -2.03 8.79 -11.89
N LEU A 119 -2.92 9.26 -11.01
CA LEU A 119 -3.58 10.56 -11.17
C LEU A 119 -2.83 11.62 -10.35
N ASP A 120 -2.27 12.62 -11.03
CA ASP A 120 -1.61 13.75 -10.38
C ASP A 120 -2.61 14.62 -9.56
N ASP A 121 -3.87 14.67 -10.02
CA ASP A 121 -4.96 15.48 -9.46
C ASP A 121 -6.05 14.65 -8.74
N ALA A 122 -5.70 13.47 -8.22
CA ALA A 122 -6.67 12.52 -7.64
C ALA A 122 -7.68 13.17 -6.66
N GLN A 123 -7.18 13.98 -5.71
CA GLN A 123 -7.98 14.62 -4.66
C GLN A 123 -8.99 15.68 -5.14
N VAL A 124 -8.98 16.05 -6.43
CA VAL A 124 -9.95 16.99 -7.03
C VAL A 124 -10.78 16.36 -8.16
N VAL A 125 -10.68 15.03 -8.36
CA VAL A 125 -11.41 14.27 -9.36
C VAL A 125 -12.29 13.22 -8.69
N ASP A 126 -13.54 13.09 -9.13
CA ASP A 126 -14.44 12.03 -8.66
C ASP A 126 -14.29 10.76 -9.51
N CYS A 127 -13.82 9.69 -8.87
CA CYS A 127 -13.73 8.34 -9.42
C CYS A 127 -15.08 7.61 -9.27
N THR A 128 -15.65 7.12 -10.38
CA THR A 128 -16.78 6.18 -10.33
C THR A 128 -16.30 4.74 -10.46
N TRP A 129 -16.28 4.04 -9.34
CA TRP A 129 -15.91 2.64 -9.22
C TRP A 129 -17.07 1.75 -9.64
N LEU A 130 -16.84 0.88 -10.63
CA LEU A 130 -17.84 -0.06 -11.16
C LEU A 130 -17.39 -1.49 -10.89
N THR A 131 -18.28 -2.32 -10.35
CA THR A 131 -18.04 -3.75 -10.14
C THR A 131 -18.85 -4.61 -11.11
N SER A 132 -18.36 -5.81 -11.41
CA SER A 132 -19.05 -6.79 -12.26
C SER A 132 -18.79 -8.21 -11.75
N PRO A 133 -19.83 -8.98 -11.38
CA PRO A 133 -19.66 -10.36 -10.94
C PRO A 133 -19.14 -11.26 -12.08
N ARG A 134 -18.19 -12.16 -11.77
CA ARG A 134 -17.58 -13.08 -12.76
C ARG A 134 -18.57 -14.03 -13.47
N ARG A 135 -19.80 -14.16 -12.95
CA ARG A 135 -20.89 -14.96 -13.56
C ARG A 135 -21.86 -14.11 -14.41
N GLY A 136 -21.54 -12.84 -14.66
CA GLY A 136 -22.37 -11.89 -15.39
C GLY A 136 -23.29 -11.07 -14.47
N GLY A 137 -23.94 -10.07 -15.07
CA GLY A 137 -24.71 -9.03 -14.38
C GLY A 137 -23.95 -7.73 -14.21
N ARG A 138 -24.64 -6.68 -13.77
CA ARG A 138 -24.04 -5.41 -13.32
C ARG A 138 -23.87 -5.51 -11.81
N GLY A 139 -22.68 -5.21 -11.30
CA GLY A 139 -22.46 -5.04 -9.87
C GLY A 139 -22.82 -3.62 -9.42
N ASP A 140 -22.45 -3.30 -8.18
CA ASP A 140 -22.65 -1.97 -7.60
C ASP A 140 -21.70 -0.93 -8.24
N ALA A 141 -22.14 0.33 -8.16
CA ALA A 141 -21.41 1.51 -8.56
C ALA A 141 -21.26 2.46 -7.36
N VAL A 142 -20.06 2.97 -7.14
CA VAL A 142 -19.74 3.89 -6.03
C VAL A 142 -18.92 5.05 -6.57
N THR A 143 -19.37 6.28 -6.38
CA THR A 143 -18.63 7.49 -6.75
C THR A 143 -18.03 8.12 -5.50
N LEU A 144 -16.71 8.30 -5.51
CA LEU A 144 -15.91 8.88 -4.44
C LEU A 144 -14.76 9.67 -5.08
N THR A 145 -14.22 10.67 -4.39
CA THR A 145 -12.96 11.31 -4.78
C THR A 145 -11.85 10.26 -4.90
N CYS A 146 -10.98 10.42 -5.90
CA CYS A 146 -9.81 9.56 -6.12
C CYS A 146 -8.71 9.81 -5.07
#